data_AF-A0A0E3BM60-F1
#
_entry.id   AF-A0A0E3BM60-F1
#
_cell.length_a   1.000
_cell.length_b   1.000
_cell.length_c   1.000
_cell.angle_alpha   90.00
_cell.angle_beta   90.00
_cell.angle_gamma   90.00
#
_symmetry.space_group_name_H-M   'P 1'
#
loop_
_entity.id
_entity.type
_entity.pdbx_description
1 polymer ?
#
loop_
_entity_poly.entity_id
_entity_poly.type
_entity_poly.pdbx_seq_one_letter_code
_entity_poly.pdbx_strand_id
1 'polypeptide(L)'
;MTQSALSSLTLGYRPLWGRTRRLAGIQLYVHEDSGSSADMAHFLRTVDEIWSRQAPPLLISPQSRQVLCNLLEHAPQGSPWIEVRGDWLQQDEGIYELVQKAKARGLMLVWGGSLADVPDADAARCFASSLLSLPPEGAAGLPNAVRSSQPAKDADKEAASGFFASPPLNLLDGQMYQSLQSLELARSCLDEHEAAAVAGWPVADTMQAFRLQQPQPSRDALFRLMKAIDKEQSLDVMEEILGSDPVLAYRFLLYTNSAALGLRRGVDSLRRGLVMLGLGTLERWLADQLPHACTEQDLVPLRTQVVLRARLAEQLIEAGVSLDLQREMYLCSLFSQLDLLLHEPVATILRRTPLNERIFDAIVTRSGPYAAVLQMSQALESRDPAPIRQLREQEEWEAEDLNRMLLRMLSELKLGMPQAQA
;
A
#
# COMPACT_ATOMS: atom_id res chain seq x y z
N MET A 1 8.27 2.47 -35.98
CA MET A 1 7.42 2.91 -34.86
C MET A 1 8.37 3.17 -33.70
N THR A 2 8.33 4.35 -33.10
CA THR A 2 9.14 4.63 -31.90
C THR A 2 8.67 3.70 -30.80
N GLN A 3 9.55 2.81 -30.35
CA GLN A 3 9.27 1.89 -29.25
C GLN A 3 8.87 2.72 -28.03
N SER A 4 7.70 2.46 -27.46
CA SER A 4 7.21 3.14 -26.26
C SER A 4 8.19 2.95 -25.12
N ALA A 5 8.54 4.01 -24.39
CA ALA A 5 9.47 3.90 -23.25
C ALA A 5 8.96 2.91 -22.20
N LEU A 6 7.64 2.78 -22.07
CA LEU A 6 7.00 1.82 -21.16
C LEU A 6 7.26 0.36 -21.56
N SER A 7 7.55 0.05 -22.82
CA SER A 7 7.83 -1.31 -23.28
C SER A 7 9.20 -1.84 -22.81
N SER A 8 10.10 -0.93 -22.42
CA SER A 8 11.48 -1.21 -22.00
C SER A 8 11.67 -1.10 -20.48
N LEU A 9 10.56 -0.94 -19.74
CA LEU A 9 10.57 -0.74 -18.31
C LEU A 9 9.83 -1.86 -17.59
N THR A 10 10.28 -2.15 -16.39
CA THR A 10 9.51 -2.90 -15.39
C THR A 10 9.23 -1.95 -14.23
N LEU A 11 7.95 -1.71 -13.96
CA LEU A 11 7.50 -0.85 -12.87
C LEU A 11 7.03 -1.67 -11.67
N GLY A 12 7.34 -1.19 -10.48
CA GLY A 12 6.75 -1.64 -9.21
C GLY A 12 6.32 -0.43 -8.38
N TYR A 13 5.54 -0.62 -7.34
CA TYR A 13 5.06 0.49 -6.51
C TYR A 13 5.09 0.14 -5.02
N ARG A 14 5.16 1.18 -4.19
CA ARG A 14 5.02 1.09 -2.74
C ARG A 14 4.23 2.29 -2.21
N PRO A 15 3.18 2.07 -1.40
CA PRO A 15 2.46 3.17 -0.78
C PRO A 15 3.29 3.86 0.31
N LEU A 16 3.13 5.18 0.41
CA LEU A 16 3.70 6.02 1.46
C LEU A 16 2.59 6.40 2.44
N TRP A 17 2.79 6.13 3.74
CA TRP A 17 1.79 6.34 4.79
C TRP A 17 2.09 7.61 5.57
N GLY A 18 1.12 8.51 5.64
CA GLY A 18 1.26 9.75 6.41
C GLY A 18 0.87 9.60 7.88
N ARG A 19 0.94 10.71 8.62
CA ARG A 19 0.60 10.79 10.05
C ARG A 19 -0.82 10.33 10.39
N THR A 20 -1.78 10.44 9.48
CA THR A 20 -3.15 9.93 9.71
C THR A 20 -3.30 8.43 9.37
N ARG A 21 -2.19 7.71 9.12
CA ARG A 21 -2.15 6.32 8.65
C ARG A 21 -2.90 6.11 7.33
N ARG A 22 -3.09 7.18 6.56
CA ARG A 22 -3.68 7.18 5.22
C ARG A 22 -2.59 7.36 4.17
N LEU A 23 -2.93 7.03 2.92
CA LEU A 23 -2.03 7.19 1.78
C LEU A 23 -1.64 8.67 1.63
N ALA A 24 -0.35 8.95 1.78
CA ALA A 24 0.26 10.26 1.60
C ALA A 24 0.92 10.43 0.22
N GLY A 25 1.24 9.33 -0.45
CA GLY A 25 1.88 9.33 -1.76
C GLY A 25 2.20 7.90 -2.22
N ILE A 26 2.82 7.80 -3.38
CA ILE A 26 3.22 6.53 -3.98
C ILE A 26 4.67 6.64 -4.40
N GLN A 27 5.47 5.65 -4.03
CA GLN A 27 6.80 5.46 -4.57
C GLN A 27 6.72 4.48 -5.73
N LEU A 28 7.26 4.85 -6.89
CA LEU A 28 7.28 4.04 -8.10
C LEU A 28 8.72 3.58 -8.37
N TYR A 29 8.95 2.28 -8.33
CA TYR A 29 10.22 1.68 -8.69
C TYR A 29 10.32 1.57 -10.21
N VAL A 30 11.39 2.11 -10.77
CA VAL A 30 11.62 2.10 -12.22
C VAL A 30 12.87 1.28 -12.52
N HIS A 31 12.67 0.14 -13.15
CA HIS A 31 13.74 -0.73 -13.65
C HIS A 31 13.77 -0.68 -15.18
N GLU A 32 14.97 -0.57 -15.73
CA GLU A 32 15.21 -0.78 -17.16
C GLU A 32 15.37 -2.28 -17.44
N ASP A 33 14.73 -2.77 -18.50
CA ASP A 33 14.83 -4.16 -18.92
C ASP A 33 16.19 -4.42 -19.60
N SER A 34 16.75 -5.61 -19.36
CA SER A 34 18.11 -5.95 -19.78
C SER A 34 18.28 -5.80 -21.30
N GLY A 35 19.26 -5.01 -21.73
CA GLY A 35 19.57 -4.81 -23.15
C GLY A 35 18.65 -3.81 -23.87
N SER A 36 17.77 -3.13 -23.14
CA SER A 36 16.97 -2.02 -23.66
C SER A 36 17.51 -0.67 -23.16
N SER A 37 17.24 0.40 -23.91
CA SER A 37 17.46 1.77 -23.44
C SER A 37 16.13 2.52 -23.51
N ALA A 38 15.57 2.81 -22.35
CA ALA A 38 14.28 3.47 -22.26
C ALA A 38 14.44 5.01 -22.32
N ASP A 39 13.63 5.67 -23.15
CA ASP A 39 13.56 7.15 -23.20
C ASP A 39 12.84 7.69 -21.95
N MET A 40 13.63 8.13 -20.96
CA MET A 40 13.09 8.66 -19.71
C MET A 40 12.31 9.97 -19.89
N ALA A 41 12.63 10.77 -20.91
CA ALA A 41 11.87 11.98 -21.20
C ALA A 41 10.47 11.62 -21.73
N HIS A 42 10.36 10.59 -22.58
CA HIS A 42 9.07 10.08 -23.03
C HIS A 42 8.29 9.40 -21.90
N PHE A 43 8.97 8.67 -21.00
CA PHE A 43 8.36 8.13 -19.80
C PHE A 43 7.74 9.24 -18.92
N LEU A 44 8.49 10.31 -18.61
CA LEU A 44 7.99 11.41 -17.80
C LEU A 44 6.81 12.15 -18.45
N ARG A 45 6.82 12.33 -19.79
CA ARG A 45 5.66 12.87 -20.52
C ARG A 45 4.43 11.97 -20.38
N THR A 46 4.62 10.65 -20.49
CA THR A 46 3.53 9.68 -20.33
C THR A 46 2.98 9.69 -18.90
N VAL A 47 3.85 9.84 -17.89
CA VAL A 47 3.42 10.00 -16.49
C VAL A 47 2.63 11.30 -16.33
N ASP A 48 3.10 12.42 -16.84
CA ASP A 48 2.41 13.72 -16.77
C ASP A 48 1.03 13.69 -17.45
N GLU A 49 0.90 12.98 -18.57
CA GLU A 49 -0.39 12.79 -19.27
C GLU A 49 -1.40 11.96 -18.46
N ILE A 50 -0.94 10.97 -17.71
CA ILE A 50 -1.80 10.07 -16.92
C ILE A 50 -2.08 10.66 -15.53
N TRP A 51 -1.11 11.34 -14.92
CA TRP A 51 -1.12 11.70 -13.51
C TRP A 51 -1.82 13.04 -13.26
N SER A 52 -3.10 12.97 -12.87
CA SER A 52 -3.88 14.18 -12.58
C SER A 52 -3.41 14.90 -11.30
N ARG A 53 -3.80 16.18 -11.13
CA ARG A 53 -3.54 16.94 -9.89
C ARG A 53 -4.23 16.40 -8.64
N GLN A 54 -5.22 15.51 -8.79
CA GLN A 54 -5.94 14.87 -7.68
C GLN A 54 -5.28 13.54 -7.25
N ALA A 55 -4.38 13.02 -8.08
CA ALA A 55 -3.64 11.80 -7.81
C ALA A 55 -2.62 12.00 -6.68
N PRO A 56 -2.13 10.93 -6.04
CA PRO A 56 -1.17 11.02 -4.95
C PRO A 56 0.17 11.57 -5.43
N PRO A 57 0.93 12.31 -4.59
CA PRO A 57 2.30 12.67 -4.94
C PRO A 57 3.08 11.42 -5.31
N LEU A 58 3.79 11.50 -6.42
CA LEU A 58 4.58 10.41 -6.96
C LEU A 58 6.06 10.67 -6.68
N LEU A 59 6.71 9.68 -6.07
CA LEU A 59 8.15 9.60 -5.87
C LEU A 59 8.71 8.53 -6.81
N ILE A 60 9.39 8.94 -7.87
CA ILE A 60 10.09 8.03 -8.77
C ILE A 60 11.38 7.58 -8.09
N SER A 61 11.55 6.26 -7.99
CA SER A 61 12.72 5.60 -7.40
C SER A 61 13.48 4.81 -8.47
N PRO A 62 14.51 5.41 -9.08
CA PRO A 62 15.35 4.75 -10.09
C PRO A 62 16.11 3.58 -9.48
N GLN A 63 16.11 2.43 -10.17
CA GLN A 63 16.77 1.22 -9.67
C GLN A 63 18.11 0.92 -10.37
N SER A 64 18.50 1.77 -11.33
CA SER A 64 19.85 1.79 -11.91
C SER A 64 20.41 3.20 -11.99
N ARG A 65 21.74 3.33 -11.99
CA ARG A 65 22.43 4.63 -12.16
C ARG A 65 22.09 5.27 -13.50
N GLN A 66 22.02 4.46 -14.56
CA GLN A 66 21.70 4.93 -15.89
C GLN A 66 20.33 5.62 -15.95
N VAL A 67 19.31 5.01 -15.35
CA VAL A 67 17.96 5.59 -15.26
C VAL A 67 17.99 6.88 -14.46
N LEU A 68 18.71 6.91 -13.33
CA LEU A 68 18.86 8.13 -12.53
C LEU A 68 19.51 9.26 -13.33
N CYS A 69 20.66 9.03 -13.96
CA CYS A 69 21.36 10.05 -14.73
C CYS A 69 20.48 10.59 -15.86
N ASN A 70 19.79 9.71 -16.60
CA ASN A 70 18.92 10.12 -17.69
C ASN A 70 17.73 10.96 -17.19
N LEU A 71 17.09 10.56 -16.07
CA LEU A 71 16.04 11.36 -15.42
C LEU A 71 16.57 12.72 -14.96
N LEU A 72 17.72 12.74 -14.27
CA LEU A 72 18.33 13.99 -13.82
C LEU A 72 18.69 14.88 -15.00
N GLU A 73 19.16 14.36 -16.13
CA GLU A 73 19.51 15.14 -17.32
C GLU A 73 18.29 15.71 -18.05
N HIS A 74 17.20 14.93 -18.21
CA HIS A 74 16.12 15.28 -19.13
C HIS A 74 14.79 15.67 -18.47
N ALA A 75 14.65 15.54 -17.15
CA ALA A 75 13.39 15.84 -16.47
C ALA A 75 13.02 17.34 -16.59
N PRO A 76 11.80 17.66 -17.08
CA PRO A 76 11.30 19.03 -17.13
C PRO A 76 10.88 19.53 -15.74
N GLN A 77 10.79 20.85 -15.58
CA GLN A 77 10.22 21.46 -14.37
C GLN A 77 8.77 20.98 -14.16
N GLY A 78 8.41 20.67 -12.92
CA GLY A 78 7.08 20.14 -12.58
C GLY A 78 6.99 18.61 -12.63
N SER A 79 8.09 17.92 -13.00
CA SER A 79 8.17 16.46 -12.91
C SER A 79 7.90 15.95 -11.48
N PRO A 80 7.43 14.69 -11.33
CA PRO A 80 7.36 14.01 -10.05
C PRO A 80 8.66 14.07 -9.26
N TRP A 81 8.58 13.82 -7.95
CA TRP A 81 9.77 13.82 -7.10
C TRP A 81 10.69 12.67 -7.51
N ILE A 82 12.00 12.89 -7.51
CA ILE A 82 12.99 11.87 -7.92
C ILE A 82 13.86 11.52 -6.72
N GLU A 83 13.92 10.23 -6.39
CA GLU A 83 14.84 9.69 -5.38
C GLU A 83 16.26 9.61 -5.95
N VAL A 84 17.21 10.18 -5.22
CA VAL A 84 18.65 10.09 -5.48
C VAL A 84 19.27 9.27 -4.36
N ARG A 85 19.79 8.09 -4.68
CA ARG A 85 20.38 7.24 -3.66
C ARG A 85 21.75 7.76 -3.23
N GLY A 86 21.95 7.84 -1.91
CA GLY A 86 23.16 8.37 -1.30
C GLY A 86 24.41 7.55 -1.62
N ASP A 87 24.28 6.23 -1.76
CA ASP A 87 25.40 5.35 -2.15
C ASP A 87 25.93 5.66 -3.56
N TRP A 88 25.07 6.13 -4.46
CA TRP A 88 25.48 6.55 -5.80
C TRP A 88 26.07 7.97 -5.79
N LEU A 89 25.50 8.86 -4.99
CA LEU A 89 25.98 10.25 -4.86
C LEU A 89 27.41 10.32 -4.31
N GLN A 90 27.75 9.45 -3.34
CA GLN A 90 29.08 9.42 -2.73
C GLN A 90 30.16 8.82 -3.65
N GLN A 91 29.76 7.97 -4.61
CA GLN A 91 30.69 7.22 -5.45
C GLN A 91 30.97 7.88 -6.80
N ASP A 92 30.12 8.82 -7.23
CA ASP A 92 30.18 9.41 -8.57
C ASP A 92 29.96 10.93 -8.50
N GLU A 93 31.05 11.69 -8.68
CA GLU A 93 31.02 13.16 -8.70
C GLU A 93 30.13 13.69 -9.85
N GLY A 94 29.99 12.94 -10.95
CA GLY A 94 29.13 13.32 -12.07
C GLY A 94 27.65 13.36 -11.68
N ILE A 95 27.19 12.45 -10.81
CA ILE A 95 25.82 12.46 -10.29
C ILE A 95 25.58 13.70 -9.45
N TYR A 96 26.55 14.14 -8.65
CA TYR A 96 26.43 15.36 -7.86
C TYR A 96 26.27 16.61 -8.73
N GLU A 97 27.03 16.73 -9.83
CA GLU A 97 26.84 17.82 -10.79
C GLU A 97 25.45 17.78 -11.44
N LEU A 98 24.97 16.59 -11.81
CA LEU A 98 23.63 16.42 -12.38
C LEU A 98 22.54 16.81 -11.39
N VAL A 99 22.68 16.48 -10.11
CA VAL A 99 21.78 16.88 -9.03
C VAL A 99 21.72 18.40 -8.90
N GLN A 100 22.86 19.09 -8.93
CA GLN A 100 22.90 20.56 -8.89
C GLN A 100 22.20 21.18 -10.11
N LYS A 101 22.47 20.67 -11.32
CA LYS A 101 21.81 21.11 -12.55
C LYS A 101 20.31 20.83 -12.54
N ALA A 102 19.88 19.71 -11.97
CA ALA A 102 18.48 19.34 -11.77
C ALA A 102 17.78 20.29 -10.79
N LYS A 103 18.42 20.60 -9.66
CA LYS A 103 17.91 21.54 -8.66
C LYS A 103 17.77 22.95 -9.23
N ALA A 104 18.76 23.42 -10.00
CA ALA A 104 18.72 24.71 -10.68
C ALA A 104 17.55 24.83 -11.68
N ARG A 105 17.06 23.71 -12.24
CA ARG A 105 15.84 23.67 -13.07
C ARG A 105 14.55 23.61 -12.27
N GLY A 106 14.61 23.58 -10.94
CA GLY A 106 13.45 23.54 -10.06
C GLY A 106 12.87 22.13 -9.85
N LEU A 107 13.65 21.07 -10.08
CA LEU A 107 13.24 19.71 -9.76
C LEU A 107 13.24 19.47 -8.24
N MET A 108 12.26 18.67 -7.79
CA MET A 108 12.15 18.23 -6.41
C MET A 108 12.86 16.89 -6.25
N LEU A 109 13.99 16.92 -5.53
CA LEU A 109 14.83 15.75 -5.32
C LEU A 109 14.69 15.26 -3.89
N VAL A 110 14.66 13.95 -3.70
CA VAL A 110 14.63 13.29 -2.41
C VAL A 110 15.91 12.48 -2.22
N TRP A 111 16.63 12.71 -1.13
CA TRP A 111 17.82 11.90 -0.84
C TRP A 111 17.43 10.57 -0.19
N GLY A 112 17.81 9.44 -0.77
CA GLY A 112 17.53 8.11 -0.21
C GLY A 112 18.78 7.48 0.39
N GLY A 113 18.79 7.12 1.67
CA GLY A 113 19.98 6.52 2.28
C GLY A 113 19.85 6.19 3.76
N SER A 114 20.96 5.71 4.33
CA SER A 114 21.05 5.38 5.76
C SER A 114 21.08 6.64 6.61
N LEU A 115 20.39 6.64 7.75
CA LEU A 115 20.48 7.72 8.75
C LEU A 115 21.92 7.94 9.26
N ALA A 116 22.80 6.93 9.14
CA ALA A 116 24.21 7.07 9.52
C ALA A 116 25.06 7.83 8.49
N ASP A 117 24.61 7.86 7.23
CA ASP A 117 25.39 8.33 6.08
C ASP A 117 24.77 9.59 5.44
N VAL A 118 24.12 10.42 6.27
CA VAL A 118 23.45 11.65 5.83
C VAL A 118 24.45 12.57 5.12
N PRO A 119 24.07 13.20 4.00
CA PRO A 119 24.95 14.08 3.25
C PRO A 119 25.40 15.27 4.09
N ASP A 120 26.52 15.86 3.68
CA ASP A 120 27.01 17.12 4.21
C ASP A 120 26.03 18.28 3.92
N ALA A 121 26.18 19.40 4.62
CA ALA A 121 25.22 20.49 4.58
C ALA A 121 25.03 21.11 3.18
N ASP A 122 26.08 21.10 2.34
CA ASP A 122 26.00 21.65 0.99
C ASP A 122 25.25 20.72 0.05
N ALA A 123 25.50 19.40 0.10
CA ALA A 123 24.72 18.44 -0.64
C ALA A 123 23.27 18.35 -0.15
N ALA A 124 23.03 18.43 1.17
CA ALA A 124 21.69 18.40 1.76
C ALA A 124 20.77 19.51 1.24
N ARG A 125 21.30 20.70 0.93
CA ARG A 125 20.53 21.83 0.34
C ARG A 125 19.96 21.52 -1.06
N CYS A 126 20.51 20.55 -1.76
CA CYS A 126 20.01 20.14 -3.07
C CYS A 126 18.69 19.36 -2.96
N PHE A 127 18.41 18.77 -1.80
CA PHE A 127 17.25 17.89 -1.58
C PHE A 127 16.12 18.63 -0.86
N ALA A 128 14.89 18.34 -1.26
CA ALA A 128 13.69 18.87 -0.61
C ALA A 128 13.28 18.05 0.62
N SER A 129 13.61 16.76 0.62
CA SER A 129 13.32 15.81 1.70
C SER A 129 14.30 14.64 1.61
N SER A 130 14.31 13.80 2.63
CA SER A 130 15.05 12.54 2.66
C SER A 130 14.12 11.34 2.87
N LEU A 131 14.51 10.19 2.32
CA LEU A 131 13.94 8.86 2.55
C LEU A 131 14.98 8.01 3.29
N LEU A 132 14.85 7.96 4.61
CA LEU A 132 15.84 7.43 5.52
C LEU A 132 15.59 5.96 5.85
N SER A 133 16.61 5.13 5.73
CA SER A 133 16.62 3.78 6.31
C SER A 133 17.35 3.79 7.65
N LEU A 134 16.78 3.11 8.64
CA LEU A 134 17.47 2.90 9.91
C LEU A 134 18.53 1.79 9.77
N PRO A 135 19.68 1.91 10.46
CA PRO A 135 20.63 0.81 10.55
C PRO A 135 19.97 -0.42 11.19
N PRO A 136 20.45 -1.65 10.90
CA PRO A 136 19.81 -2.89 11.34
C PRO A 136 19.62 -2.98 12.87
N GLU A 137 20.54 -2.41 13.65
CA GLU A 137 20.45 -2.35 15.12
C GLU A 137 19.29 -1.46 15.62
N GLY A 138 18.89 -0.45 14.83
CA GLY A 138 17.79 0.45 15.12
C GLY A 138 16.47 0.05 14.46
N ALA A 139 16.52 -0.65 13.33
CA ALA A 139 15.33 -1.00 12.53
C ALA A 139 14.41 -2.03 13.19
N ALA A 140 14.95 -2.86 14.09
CA ALA A 140 14.20 -3.89 14.84
C ALA A 140 13.35 -3.32 16.00
N GLY A 141 13.47 -2.03 16.31
CA GLY A 141 12.77 -1.38 17.41
C GLY A 141 13.51 -1.45 18.74
N LEU A 142 13.10 -0.59 19.68
CA LEU A 142 13.50 -0.70 21.09
C LEU A 142 12.96 -2.03 21.63
N PRO A 143 13.77 -2.86 22.33
CA PRO A 143 13.23 -4.05 22.98
C PRO A 143 12.18 -3.63 24.01
N ASN A 144 10.96 -4.09 23.74
CA ASN A 144 9.71 -3.74 24.40
C ASN A 144 9.81 -3.58 25.93
N ALA A 145 9.60 -2.35 26.42
CA ALA A 145 9.29 -2.09 27.82
C ALA A 145 7.82 -2.45 28.08
N VAL A 146 7.56 -3.70 28.41
CA VAL A 146 6.30 -4.10 29.06
C VAL A 146 6.28 -3.46 30.45
N ARG A 147 5.79 -2.21 30.55
CA ARG A 147 5.35 -1.64 31.83
C ARG A 147 3.85 -1.90 31.96
N SER A 148 3.52 -3.05 32.56
CA SER A 148 2.25 -3.20 33.25
C SER A 148 2.18 -2.16 34.36
N SER A 149 1.19 -1.28 34.29
CA SER A 149 0.89 -0.33 35.35
C SER A 149 0.36 -1.06 36.58
N GLN A 150 1.23 -1.34 37.54
CA GLN A 150 0.85 -1.59 38.94
C GLN A 150 1.66 -0.64 39.83
N PRO A 151 1.02 0.09 40.76
CA PRO A 151 1.73 0.91 41.72
C PRO A 151 2.21 0.03 42.88
N ALA A 152 3.48 -0.37 42.86
CA ALA A 152 4.11 -0.96 44.03
C ALA A 152 4.96 0.10 44.74
N LYS A 153 4.53 0.41 45.97
CA LYS A 153 5.34 1.10 46.98
C LYS A 153 6.54 0.24 47.31
N ASP A 154 7.74 0.83 47.29
CA ASP A 154 8.67 0.91 48.41
C ASP A 154 10.09 1.21 47.90
N ALA A 155 10.80 1.99 48.72
CA ALA A 155 12.12 2.51 48.49
C ALA A 155 13.22 1.44 48.58
N ASP A 156 14.41 1.84 48.12
CA ASP A 156 15.72 1.18 48.27
C ASP A 156 16.01 -0.01 47.33
N LYS A 157 16.54 0.33 46.15
CA LYS A 157 17.70 -0.32 45.51
C LYS A 157 18.14 0.44 44.26
N GLU A 158 19.03 1.42 44.45
CA GLU A 158 20.01 1.77 43.44
C GLU A 158 20.96 0.58 43.22
N ALA A 159 21.46 0.44 41.98
CA ALA A 159 22.36 -0.61 41.47
C ALA A 159 21.69 -1.92 41.00
N ALA A 160 21.07 -1.89 39.82
CA ALA A 160 21.30 -2.83 38.70
C ALA A 160 20.24 -2.66 37.58
N SER A 161 20.41 -1.70 36.67
CA SER A 161 19.61 -1.63 35.44
C SER A 161 20.34 -0.93 34.28
N GLY A 162 21.58 -1.32 34.01
CA GLY A 162 22.33 -0.80 32.87
C GLY A 162 23.00 -1.94 32.13
N PHE A 163 22.31 -2.62 31.21
CA PHE A 163 22.98 -3.51 30.25
C PHE A 163 22.28 -3.72 28.88
N PHE A 164 21.11 -3.12 28.61
CA PHE A 164 20.53 -3.11 27.25
C PHE A 164 19.72 -1.82 27.00
N ALA A 165 20.41 -0.68 26.94
CA ALA A 165 19.83 0.49 26.30
C ALA A 165 20.49 0.59 24.92
N SER A 166 19.76 0.21 23.86
CA SER A 166 20.15 0.57 22.50
C SER A 166 20.36 2.09 22.46
N PRO A 167 21.40 2.60 21.77
CA PRO A 167 21.63 4.03 21.69
C PRO A 167 20.36 4.74 21.18
N PRO A 168 20.04 5.94 21.69
CA PRO A 168 18.87 6.67 21.22
C PRO A 168 18.99 6.89 19.71
N LEU A 169 18.00 6.41 18.96
CA LEU A 169 17.93 6.68 17.53
C LEU A 169 17.70 8.19 17.38
N ASN A 170 18.69 8.91 16.87
CA ASN A 170 18.57 10.34 16.56
C ASN A 170 17.72 10.52 15.30
N LEU A 171 16.43 10.24 15.42
CA LEU A 171 15.46 10.43 14.35
C LEU A 171 15.38 11.92 13.99
N LEU A 172 15.33 12.20 12.69
CA LEU A 172 15.17 13.53 12.11
C LEU A 172 13.70 13.85 11.89
N ASP A 173 13.29 15.04 12.31
CA ASP A 173 11.91 15.49 12.20
C ASP A 173 11.53 15.81 10.74
N GLY A 174 10.28 15.53 10.37
CA GLY A 174 9.72 15.86 9.06
C GLY A 174 10.24 15.05 7.88
N GLN A 175 11.16 14.11 8.09
CA GLN A 175 11.72 13.27 7.04
C GLN A 175 10.83 12.05 6.74
N MET A 176 11.05 11.41 5.59
CA MET A 176 10.41 10.13 5.29
C MET A 176 11.30 8.98 5.80
N TYR A 177 10.66 7.89 6.25
CA TYR A 177 11.35 6.69 6.73
C TYR A 177 10.95 5.48 5.91
N GLN A 178 11.87 4.54 5.70
CA GLN A 178 11.60 3.30 4.98
C GLN A 178 12.12 2.08 5.74
N SER A 179 11.55 0.91 5.39
CA SER A 179 11.99 -0.39 5.90
C SER A 179 11.90 -0.53 7.42
N LEU A 180 10.92 0.14 8.03
CA LEU A 180 10.63 -0.02 9.46
C LEU A 180 10.03 -1.40 9.70
N GLN A 181 10.63 -2.17 10.61
CA GLN A 181 10.15 -3.51 10.96
C GLN A 181 9.21 -3.47 12.17
N SER A 182 9.38 -2.46 13.03
CA SER A 182 8.57 -2.29 14.24
C SER A 182 7.42 -1.31 14.07
N LEU A 183 6.24 -1.70 14.57
CA LEU A 183 5.08 -0.81 14.64
C LEU A 183 5.32 0.38 15.58
N GLU A 184 6.03 0.18 16.68
CA GLU A 184 6.33 1.25 17.64
C GLU A 184 7.24 2.32 17.01
N LEU A 185 8.22 1.91 16.21
CA LEU A 185 9.04 2.85 15.43
C LEU A 185 8.21 3.62 14.41
N ALA A 186 7.31 2.94 13.70
CA ALA A 186 6.42 3.61 12.75
C ALA A 186 5.53 4.65 13.45
N ARG A 187 5.03 4.34 14.66
CA ARG A 187 4.30 5.30 15.50
C ARG A 187 5.16 6.49 15.90
N SER A 188 6.34 6.25 16.47
CA SER A 188 7.25 7.31 16.91
C SER A 188 7.67 8.22 15.74
N CYS A 189 8.02 7.64 14.57
CA CYS A 189 8.33 8.43 13.38
C CYS A 189 7.17 9.35 12.97
N LEU A 190 5.94 8.82 12.90
CA LEU A 190 4.78 9.57 12.42
C LEU A 190 4.20 10.56 13.43
N ASP A 191 4.15 10.18 14.72
CA ASP A 191 3.46 10.93 15.77
C ASP A 191 4.39 11.90 16.51
N GLU A 192 5.61 11.46 16.84
CA GLU A 192 6.55 12.22 17.67
C GLU A 192 7.49 13.05 16.81
N HIS A 193 8.01 12.48 15.73
CA HIS A 193 8.96 13.13 14.81
C HIS A 193 8.30 13.77 13.58
N GLU A 194 6.96 13.77 13.53
CA GLU A 194 6.17 14.35 12.44
C GLU A 194 6.65 13.94 11.04
N ALA A 195 7.11 12.71 10.88
CA ALA A 195 7.64 12.19 9.62
C ALA A 195 6.64 12.44 8.48
N ALA A 196 7.15 12.96 7.36
CA ALA A 196 6.32 13.26 6.19
C ALA A 196 5.59 12.01 5.67
N ALA A 197 6.28 10.87 5.67
CA ALA A 197 5.68 9.57 5.39
C ALA A 197 6.55 8.39 5.86
N VAL A 198 5.92 7.23 6.03
CA VAL A 198 6.59 5.93 6.16
C VAL A 198 6.36 5.11 4.89
N ALA A 199 7.44 4.70 4.24
CA ALA A 199 7.42 3.92 3.01
C ALA A 199 7.35 2.42 3.32
N GLY A 200 6.20 1.82 3.05
CA GLY A 200 5.84 0.49 3.55
C GLY A 200 5.31 0.54 4.98
N TRP A 201 4.60 -0.50 5.40
CA TRP A 201 4.04 -0.60 6.76
C TRP A 201 4.58 -1.88 7.43
N PRO A 202 4.91 -1.87 8.73
CA PRO A 202 5.35 -3.05 9.46
C PRO A 202 4.19 -4.02 9.70
N VAL A 203 3.78 -4.73 8.65
CA VAL A 203 2.62 -5.63 8.68
C VAL A 203 2.81 -6.73 9.72
N ALA A 204 3.97 -7.38 9.78
CA ALA A 204 4.22 -8.49 10.72
C ALA A 204 4.06 -8.08 12.20
N ASP A 205 4.58 -6.91 12.58
CA ASP A 205 4.44 -6.40 13.95
C ASP A 205 3.03 -5.89 14.24
N THR A 206 2.39 -5.26 13.25
CA THR A 206 0.97 -4.88 13.35
C THR A 206 0.10 -6.11 13.64
N MET A 207 0.31 -7.17 12.87
CA MET A 207 -0.34 -8.45 13.04
C MET A 207 -0.13 -9.07 14.43
N GLN A 208 1.10 -8.98 14.95
CA GLN A 208 1.42 -9.47 16.28
C GLN A 208 0.73 -8.63 17.38
N ALA A 209 0.71 -7.31 17.24
CA ALA A 209 0.13 -6.39 18.20
C ALA A 209 -1.39 -6.57 18.36
N PHE A 210 -2.09 -6.87 17.25
CA PHE A 210 -3.54 -7.00 17.23
C PHE A 210 -4.05 -8.45 17.30
N ARG A 211 -3.17 -9.45 17.40
CA ARG A 211 -3.53 -10.89 17.36
C ARG A 211 -4.63 -11.31 18.32
N LEU A 212 -4.65 -10.76 19.54
CA LEU A 212 -5.62 -11.13 20.58
C LEU A 212 -6.94 -10.36 20.48
N GLN A 213 -7.02 -9.35 19.62
CA GLN A 213 -8.23 -8.58 19.42
C GLN A 213 -9.17 -9.32 18.47
N GLN A 214 -10.47 -9.20 18.72
CA GLN A 214 -11.45 -9.76 17.82
C GLN A 214 -11.45 -8.97 16.50
N PRO A 215 -11.41 -9.61 15.33
CA PRO A 215 -11.47 -8.92 14.05
C PRO A 215 -12.81 -8.22 13.85
N GLN A 216 -12.77 -6.90 13.74
CA GLN A 216 -13.95 -6.07 13.57
C GLN A 216 -13.81 -5.15 12.34
N PRO A 217 -14.92 -4.84 11.64
CA PRO A 217 -14.89 -3.96 10.49
C PRO A 217 -14.52 -2.53 10.92
N SER A 218 -13.92 -1.77 10.01
CA SER A 218 -13.62 -0.36 10.24
C SER A 218 -14.89 0.46 10.51
N ARG A 219 -14.85 1.27 11.58
CA ARG A 219 -15.93 2.20 11.90
C ARG A 219 -16.18 3.21 10.77
N ASP A 220 -15.12 3.64 10.08
CA ASP A 220 -15.22 4.57 8.95
C ASP A 220 -15.98 3.94 7.77
N ALA A 221 -15.70 2.68 7.44
CA ALA A 221 -16.38 1.97 6.37
C ALA A 221 -17.88 1.78 6.67
N LEU A 222 -18.22 1.40 7.92
CA LEU A 222 -19.60 1.28 8.36
C LEU A 222 -20.36 2.61 8.23
N PHE A 223 -19.80 3.71 8.74
CA PHE A 223 -20.44 5.01 8.64
C PHE A 223 -20.59 5.50 7.19
N ARG A 224 -19.57 5.29 6.35
CA ARG A 224 -19.68 5.62 4.92
C ARG A 224 -20.80 4.85 4.25
N LEU A 225 -20.99 3.57 4.58
CA LEU A 225 -22.04 2.75 3.99
C LEU A 225 -23.43 3.16 4.49
N MET A 226 -23.59 3.42 5.79
CA MET A 226 -24.85 3.95 6.35
C MET A 226 -25.23 5.28 5.70
N LYS A 227 -24.26 6.22 5.59
CA LYS A 227 -24.48 7.51 4.94
C LYS A 227 -24.80 7.38 3.44
N ALA A 228 -24.26 6.37 2.76
CA ALA A 228 -24.57 6.09 1.37
C ALA A 228 -26.03 5.60 1.21
N ILE A 229 -26.51 4.81 2.17
CA ILE A 229 -27.91 4.36 2.20
C ILE A 229 -28.84 5.54 2.51
N ASP A 230 -28.54 6.35 3.53
CA ASP A 230 -29.33 7.54 3.90
C ASP A 230 -29.47 8.54 2.73
N LYS A 231 -28.45 8.60 1.88
CA LYS A 231 -28.41 9.46 0.68
C LYS A 231 -28.96 8.79 -0.58
N GLU A 232 -29.51 7.58 -0.46
CA GLU A 232 -30.04 6.79 -1.58
C GLU A 232 -29.05 6.67 -2.75
N GLN A 233 -27.76 6.47 -2.44
CA GLN A 233 -26.72 6.34 -3.46
C GLN A 233 -26.91 5.07 -4.29
N SER A 234 -26.24 4.99 -5.45
CA SER A 234 -26.36 3.82 -6.31
C SER A 234 -25.79 2.56 -5.67
N LEU A 235 -26.27 1.40 -6.13
CA LEU A 235 -25.76 0.10 -5.70
C LEU A 235 -24.25 -0.05 -5.93
N ASP A 236 -23.72 0.55 -7.00
CA ASP A 236 -22.29 0.51 -7.31
C ASP A 236 -21.46 1.21 -6.24
N VAL A 237 -21.93 2.35 -5.71
CA VAL A 237 -21.26 3.08 -4.63
C VAL A 237 -21.31 2.29 -3.33
N MET A 238 -22.45 1.66 -3.02
CA MET A 238 -22.58 0.81 -1.83
C MET A 238 -21.65 -0.42 -1.91
N GLU A 239 -21.57 -1.06 -3.07
CA GLU A 239 -20.68 -2.19 -3.34
C GLU A 239 -19.20 -1.79 -3.17
N GLU A 240 -18.80 -0.64 -3.71
CA GLU A 240 -17.45 -0.09 -3.54
C GLU A 240 -17.13 0.20 -2.07
N ILE A 241 -18.03 0.84 -1.31
CA ILE A 241 -17.80 1.13 0.10
C ILE A 241 -17.71 -0.17 0.91
N LEU A 242 -18.60 -1.13 0.64
CA LEU A 242 -18.60 -2.43 1.29
C LEU A 242 -17.30 -3.20 1.00
N GLY A 243 -16.80 -3.13 -0.23
CA GLY A 243 -15.53 -3.70 -0.66
C GLY A 243 -14.28 -2.95 -0.19
N SER A 244 -14.43 -1.77 0.44
CA SER A 244 -13.30 -0.97 0.95
C SER A 244 -12.78 -1.43 2.32
N ASP A 245 -13.44 -2.41 2.94
CA ASP A 245 -12.94 -3.09 4.15
C ASP A 245 -13.13 -4.61 3.99
N PRO A 246 -12.05 -5.40 3.97
CA PRO A 246 -12.13 -6.85 3.75
C PRO A 246 -12.86 -7.59 4.87
N VAL A 247 -12.76 -7.13 6.13
CA VAL A 247 -13.46 -7.75 7.27
C VAL A 247 -14.96 -7.48 7.16
N LEU A 248 -15.34 -6.27 6.76
CA LEU A 248 -16.74 -5.90 6.51
C LEU A 248 -17.34 -6.75 5.38
N ALA A 249 -16.65 -6.83 4.23
CA ALA A 249 -17.06 -7.64 3.09
C ALA A 249 -17.23 -9.12 3.46
N TYR A 250 -16.29 -9.68 4.23
CA TYR A 250 -16.36 -11.06 4.71
C TYR A 250 -17.56 -11.30 5.65
N ARG A 251 -17.71 -10.45 6.68
CA ARG A 251 -18.82 -10.57 7.64
C ARG A 251 -20.18 -10.37 6.97
N PHE A 252 -20.25 -9.49 5.98
CA PHE A 252 -21.44 -9.31 5.17
C PHE A 252 -21.82 -10.61 4.45
N LEU A 253 -20.87 -11.25 3.75
CA LEU A 253 -21.14 -12.52 3.07
C LEU A 253 -21.55 -13.62 4.06
N LEU A 254 -20.91 -13.73 5.22
CA LEU A 254 -21.32 -14.67 6.28
C LEU A 254 -22.76 -14.40 6.74
N TYR A 255 -23.10 -13.13 6.97
CA TYR A 255 -24.45 -12.75 7.39
C TYR A 255 -25.48 -13.09 6.31
N THR A 256 -25.22 -12.71 5.05
CA THR A 256 -26.12 -13.01 3.92
C THR A 256 -26.36 -14.50 3.71
N ASN A 257 -25.39 -15.35 4.08
CA ASN A 257 -25.47 -16.81 3.97
C ASN A 257 -25.87 -17.51 5.26
N SER A 258 -26.23 -16.76 6.31
CA SER A 258 -26.66 -17.34 7.56
C SER A 258 -28.06 -17.96 7.47
N ALA A 259 -28.30 -18.99 8.28
CA ALA A 259 -29.60 -19.65 8.37
C ALA A 259 -30.75 -18.68 8.71
N ALA A 260 -30.44 -17.57 9.40
CA ALA A 260 -31.40 -16.54 9.79
C ALA A 260 -32.08 -15.86 8.58
N LEU A 261 -31.42 -15.82 7.41
CA LEU A 261 -31.98 -15.24 6.19
C LEU A 261 -32.68 -16.26 5.29
N GLY A 262 -32.53 -17.57 5.56
CA GLY A 262 -33.28 -18.63 4.89
C GLY A 262 -33.15 -18.69 3.37
N LEU A 263 -32.04 -18.20 2.80
CA LEU A 263 -31.83 -18.14 1.35
C LEU A 263 -31.66 -19.55 0.76
N ARG A 264 -32.38 -19.85 -0.33
CA ARG A 264 -32.36 -21.16 -1.02
C ARG A 264 -31.06 -21.43 -1.78
N ARG A 265 -30.38 -20.37 -2.25
CA ARG A 265 -29.09 -20.44 -2.94
C ARG A 265 -28.12 -19.52 -2.22
N GLY A 266 -26.89 -19.99 -2.01
CA GLY A 266 -25.83 -19.19 -1.42
C GLY A 266 -25.54 -17.92 -2.23
N VAL A 267 -25.14 -16.87 -1.53
CA VAL A 267 -24.67 -15.58 -2.05
C VAL A 267 -23.15 -15.64 -2.17
N ASP A 268 -22.69 -15.50 -3.40
CA ASP A 268 -21.30 -15.63 -3.83
C ASP A 268 -20.62 -14.29 -4.18
N SER A 269 -21.38 -13.18 -4.22
CA SER A 269 -20.87 -11.84 -4.51
C SER A 269 -21.50 -10.76 -3.64
N LEU A 270 -20.76 -9.66 -3.42
CA LEU A 270 -21.22 -8.51 -2.66
C LEU A 270 -22.48 -7.90 -3.26
N ARG A 271 -22.47 -7.64 -4.58
CA ARG A 271 -23.62 -7.09 -5.31
C ARG A 271 -24.89 -7.92 -5.12
N ARG A 272 -24.79 -9.23 -5.31
CA ARG A 272 -25.93 -10.13 -5.16
C ARG A 272 -26.44 -10.14 -3.73
N GLY A 273 -25.54 -10.11 -2.75
CA GLY A 273 -25.90 -9.99 -1.34
C GLY A 273 -26.68 -8.70 -1.06
N LEU A 274 -26.21 -7.56 -1.59
CA LEU A 274 -26.87 -6.26 -1.41
C LEU A 274 -28.29 -6.27 -1.99
N VAL A 275 -28.45 -6.81 -3.20
CA VAL A 275 -29.77 -6.95 -3.86
C VAL A 275 -30.70 -7.86 -3.07
N MET A 276 -30.20 -8.99 -2.56
CA MET A 276 -31.02 -9.98 -1.86
C MET A 276 -31.40 -9.55 -0.44
N LEU A 277 -30.50 -8.85 0.27
CA LEU A 277 -30.74 -8.43 1.65
C LEU A 277 -31.72 -7.26 1.74
N GLY A 278 -31.63 -6.34 0.77
CA GLY A 278 -32.40 -5.09 0.77
C GLY A 278 -31.87 -4.06 1.79
N LEU A 279 -32.15 -2.78 1.52
CA LEU A 279 -31.57 -1.66 2.27
C LEU A 279 -31.97 -1.64 3.75
N GLY A 280 -33.25 -1.84 4.07
CA GLY A 280 -33.72 -1.78 5.47
C GLY A 280 -33.20 -2.91 6.37
N THR A 281 -32.81 -4.06 5.80
CA THR A 281 -32.13 -5.11 6.57
C THR A 281 -30.63 -4.84 6.66
N LEU A 282 -30.03 -4.30 5.59
CA LEU A 282 -28.64 -3.85 5.59
C LEU A 282 -28.40 -2.78 6.66
N GLU A 283 -29.25 -1.76 6.76
CA GLU A 283 -29.13 -0.71 7.79
C GLU A 283 -29.14 -1.27 9.22
N ARG A 284 -30.08 -2.17 9.52
CA ARG A 284 -30.15 -2.83 10.84
C ARG A 284 -28.90 -3.63 11.13
N TRP A 285 -28.43 -4.40 10.15
CA TRP A 285 -27.19 -5.16 10.30
C TRP A 285 -25.98 -4.25 10.54
N LEU A 286 -25.87 -3.13 9.81
CA LEU A 286 -24.79 -2.15 10.01
C LEU A 286 -24.86 -1.49 11.39
N ALA A 287 -26.06 -1.13 11.85
CA ALA A 287 -26.29 -0.60 13.19
C ALA A 287 -25.85 -1.60 14.28
N ASP A 288 -26.10 -2.89 14.08
CA ASP A 288 -25.65 -3.96 15.00
C ASP A 288 -24.12 -4.16 14.98
N GLN A 289 -23.44 -3.87 13.87
CA GLN A 289 -21.96 -3.94 13.81
C GLN A 289 -21.29 -2.74 14.50
N LEU A 290 -21.94 -1.58 14.53
CA LEU A 290 -21.33 -0.32 14.92
C LEU A 290 -20.77 -0.29 16.36
N PRO A 291 -21.42 -0.86 17.39
CA PRO A 291 -20.89 -0.90 18.76
C PRO A 291 -19.56 -1.63 18.89
N HIS A 292 -19.26 -2.55 17.97
CA HIS A 292 -18.06 -3.36 17.97
C HIS A 292 -17.02 -2.90 16.94
N ALA A 293 -17.26 -1.79 16.25
CA ALA A 293 -16.43 -1.36 15.14
C ALA A 293 -15.00 -1.02 15.55
N CYS A 294 -14.04 -1.37 14.71
CA CYS A 294 -12.63 -1.09 14.90
C CYS A 294 -12.34 0.40 14.68
N THR A 295 -11.59 1.01 15.60
CA THR A 295 -11.15 2.42 15.52
C THR A 295 -9.63 2.57 15.48
N GLU A 296 -8.90 1.46 15.46
CA GLU A 296 -7.44 1.42 15.43
C GLU A 296 -6.89 1.94 14.11
N GLN A 297 -6.15 3.05 14.17
CA GLN A 297 -5.59 3.70 12.99
C GLN A 297 -4.47 2.88 12.35
N ASP A 298 -3.73 2.08 13.13
CA ASP A 298 -2.60 1.30 12.64
C ASP A 298 -3.00 0.10 11.77
N LEU A 299 -4.29 -0.25 11.77
CA LEU A 299 -4.85 -1.24 10.84
C LEU A 299 -5.32 -0.60 9.51
N VAL A 300 -5.39 0.72 9.41
CA VAL A 300 -5.78 1.43 8.18
C VAL A 300 -4.79 1.17 7.03
N PRO A 301 -3.46 1.23 7.22
CA PRO A 301 -2.49 0.94 6.16
C PRO A 301 -2.65 -0.47 5.63
N LEU A 302 -2.77 -1.46 6.53
CA LEU A 302 -2.98 -2.86 6.16
C LEU A 302 -4.26 -3.05 5.35
N ARG A 303 -5.41 -2.55 5.83
CA ARG A 303 -6.68 -2.63 5.08
C ARG A 303 -6.58 -1.96 3.71
N THR A 304 -5.95 -0.78 3.66
CA THR A 304 -5.79 -0.02 2.42
C THR A 304 -4.90 -0.78 1.43
N GLN A 305 -3.80 -1.40 1.86
CA GLN A 305 -2.95 -2.24 1.00
C GLN A 305 -3.72 -3.40 0.37
N VAL A 306 -4.56 -4.09 1.16
CA VAL A 306 -5.40 -5.18 0.64
C VAL A 306 -6.35 -4.65 -0.45
N VAL A 307 -6.97 -3.50 -0.24
CA VAL A 307 -7.87 -2.87 -1.21
C VAL A 307 -7.12 -2.41 -2.46
N LEU A 308 -5.94 -1.82 -2.31
CA LEU A 308 -5.09 -1.42 -3.45
C LEU A 308 -4.74 -2.62 -4.34
N ARG A 309 -4.36 -3.74 -3.72
CA ARG A 309 -4.11 -4.99 -4.45
C ARG A 309 -5.36 -5.51 -5.15
N ALA A 310 -6.51 -5.40 -4.50
CA ALA A 310 -7.78 -5.84 -5.07
C ALA A 310 -8.16 -5.01 -6.30
N ARG A 311 -7.98 -3.69 -6.24
CA ARG A 311 -8.15 -2.78 -7.38
C ARG A 311 -7.18 -3.09 -8.52
N LEU A 312 -5.91 -3.37 -8.21
CA LEU A 312 -4.96 -3.80 -9.24
C LEU A 312 -5.39 -5.10 -9.91
N ALA A 313 -5.72 -6.12 -9.14
CA ALA A 313 -6.14 -7.41 -9.67
C ALA A 313 -7.41 -7.28 -10.54
N GLU A 314 -8.36 -6.44 -10.12
CA GLU A 314 -9.57 -6.10 -10.89
C GLU A 314 -9.25 -5.47 -12.25
N GLN A 315 -8.22 -4.61 -12.31
CA GLN A 315 -7.80 -3.96 -13.57
C GLN A 315 -6.91 -4.85 -14.44
N LEU A 316 -6.18 -5.79 -13.85
CA LEU A 316 -5.26 -6.70 -14.55
C LEU A 316 -5.96 -7.86 -15.26
N ILE A 317 -7.21 -8.17 -14.90
CA ILE A 317 -7.97 -9.19 -15.63
C ILE A 317 -8.25 -8.72 -17.06
N GLU A 318 -8.23 -9.67 -17.99
CA GLU A 318 -8.21 -9.42 -19.44
C GLU A 318 -9.27 -8.42 -19.93
N ALA A 319 -8.88 -7.54 -20.86
CA ALA A 319 -9.79 -6.58 -21.46
C ALA A 319 -10.93 -7.29 -22.23
N GLY A 320 -12.18 -7.02 -21.87
CA GLY A 320 -13.36 -7.61 -22.51
C GLY A 320 -14.03 -8.74 -21.71
N VAL A 321 -13.49 -9.14 -20.56
CA VAL A 321 -14.24 -10.00 -19.62
C VAL A 321 -15.47 -9.30 -19.07
N SER A 322 -16.47 -10.08 -18.64
CA SER A 322 -17.68 -9.51 -18.06
C SER A 322 -17.37 -8.76 -16.76
N LEU A 323 -18.16 -7.71 -16.47
CA LEU A 323 -18.06 -6.96 -15.21
C LEU A 323 -18.21 -7.87 -13.98
N ASP A 324 -18.94 -8.97 -14.09
CA ASP A 324 -19.09 -9.94 -13.01
C ASP A 324 -17.79 -10.69 -12.73
N LEU A 325 -16.98 -11.00 -13.75
CA LEU A 325 -15.65 -11.58 -13.56
C LEU A 325 -14.66 -10.57 -12.95
N GLN A 326 -14.74 -9.29 -13.32
CA GLN A 326 -13.94 -8.23 -12.69
C GLN A 326 -14.25 -8.11 -11.20
N ARG A 327 -15.55 -8.09 -10.84
CA ARG A 327 -16.00 -8.10 -9.44
C ARG A 327 -15.58 -9.36 -8.69
N GLU A 328 -15.63 -10.53 -9.34
CA GLU A 328 -15.17 -11.79 -8.75
C GLU A 328 -13.64 -11.77 -8.52
N MET A 329 -12.87 -11.19 -9.45
CA MET A 329 -11.41 -11.01 -9.32
C MET A 329 -11.06 -10.02 -8.21
N TYR A 330 -11.80 -8.90 -8.10
CA TYR A 330 -11.67 -7.96 -6.98
C TYR A 330 -11.88 -8.69 -5.65
N LEU A 331 -12.98 -9.43 -5.51
CA LEU A 331 -13.30 -10.18 -4.30
C LEU A 331 -12.23 -11.26 -4.00
N CYS A 332 -11.72 -11.93 -5.03
CA CYS A 332 -10.63 -12.91 -4.92
C CYS A 332 -9.37 -12.28 -4.32
N SER A 333 -8.92 -11.14 -4.85
CA SER A 333 -7.74 -10.46 -4.36
C SER A 333 -7.96 -9.84 -2.97
N LEU A 334 -9.15 -9.27 -2.71
CA LEU A 334 -9.54 -8.76 -1.39
C LEU A 334 -9.46 -9.85 -0.31
N PHE A 335 -9.88 -11.08 -0.63
CA PHE A 335 -9.92 -12.19 0.31
C PHE A 335 -8.60 -12.96 0.43
N SER A 336 -7.67 -12.74 -0.50
CA SER A 336 -6.35 -13.39 -0.50
C SER A 336 -5.49 -13.07 0.74
N GLN A 337 -5.81 -11.97 1.45
CA GLN A 337 -5.07 -11.48 2.63
C GLN A 337 -5.96 -11.42 3.88
N LEU A 338 -7.11 -12.11 3.89
CA LEU A 338 -7.99 -12.12 5.06
C LEU A 338 -7.36 -12.81 6.27
N ASP A 339 -6.43 -13.73 6.05
CA ASP A 339 -5.65 -14.38 7.11
C ASP A 339 -4.86 -13.38 7.95
N LEU A 340 -4.39 -12.29 7.33
CA LEU A 340 -3.79 -11.18 8.05
C LEU A 340 -4.83 -10.58 9.04
N LEU A 341 -6.01 -10.21 8.57
CA LEU A 341 -6.95 -9.48 9.42
C LEU A 341 -7.74 -10.36 10.39
N LEU A 342 -7.92 -11.65 10.07
CA LEU A 342 -8.74 -12.58 10.85
C LEU A 342 -7.92 -13.51 11.76
N HIS A 343 -6.59 -13.55 11.61
CA HIS A 343 -5.69 -14.41 12.39
C HIS A 343 -6.01 -15.91 12.28
N GLU A 344 -6.58 -16.32 11.14
CA GLU A 344 -6.95 -17.70 10.83
C GLU A 344 -6.39 -18.07 9.44
N PRO A 345 -6.10 -19.36 9.16
CA PRO A 345 -5.68 -19.78 7.83
C PRO A 345 -6.73 -19.42 6.77
N VAL A 346 -6.30 -18.80 5.67
CA VAL A 346 -7.20 -18.33 4.59
C VAL A 346 -8.12 -19.43 4.05
N ALA A 347 -7.61 -20.67 3.94
CA ALA A 347 -8.42 -21.82 3.51
C ALA A 347 -9.62 -22.11 4.45
N THR A 348 -9.45 -21.93 5.76
CA THR A 348 -10.53 -22.10 6.75
C THR A 348 -11.56 -20.98 6.64
N ILE A 349 -11.09 -19.75 6.44
CA ILE A 349 -11.93 -18.56 6.28
C ILE A 349 -12.84 -18.71 5.07
N LEU A 350 -12.28 -19.07 3.90
CA LEU A 350 -13.00 -19.16 2.64
C LEU A 350 -14.07 -20.27 2.65
N ARG A 351 -13.82 -21.40 3.34
CA ARG A 351 -14.79 -22.51 3.45
C ARG A 351 -16.09 -22.14 4.18
N ARG A 352 -16.11 -21.05 4.95
CA ARG A 352 -17.31 -20.58 5.67
C ARG A 352 -18.27 -19.79 4.78
N THR A 353 -17.84 -19.43 3.57
CA THR A 353 -18.63 -18.66 2.60
C THR A 353 -18.77 -19.46 1.30
N PRO A 354 -19.96 -19.51 0.67
CA PRO A 354 -20.19 -20.24 -0.58
C PRO A 354 -19.65 -19.46 -1.78
N LEU A 355 -18.33 -19.25 -1.81
CA LEU A 355 -17.63 -18.56 -2.90
C LEU A 355 -17.46 -19.49 -4.10
N ASN A 356 -17.20 -18.89 -5.27
CA ASN A 356 -16.84 -19.62 -6.48
C ASN A 356 -15.53 -20.40 -6.27
N GLU A 357 -15.45 -21.64 -6.76
CA GLU A 357 -14.26 -22.49 -6.66
C GLU A 357 -13.02 -21.81 -7.26
N ARG A 358 -13.19 -21.00 -8.32
CA ARG A 358 -12.09 -20.20 -8.91
C ARG A 358 -11.37 -19.32 -7.89
N ILE A 359 -12.09 -18.77 -6.91
CA ILE A 359 -11.51 -17.96 -5.83
C ILE A 359 -10.69 -18.84 -4.89
N PHE A 360 -11.24 -19.99 -4.50
CA PHE A 360 -10.55 -20.93 -3.62
C PHE A 360 -9.28 -21.46 -4.27
N ASP A 361 -9.34 -21.85 -5.54
CA ASP A 361 -8.22 -22.39 -6.30
C ASP A 361 -7.09 -21.35 -6.44
N ALA A 362 -7.44 -20.10 -6.77
CA ALA A 362 -6.43 -19.06 -6.94
C ALA A 362 -5.71 -18.71 -5.63
N ILE A 363 -6.42 -18.67 -4.51
CA ILE A 363 -5.87 -18.27 -3.21
C ILE A 363 -5.14 -19.44 -2.53
N VAL A 364 -5.75 -20.63 -2.50
CA VAL A 364 -5.29 -21.76 -1.69
C VAL A 364 -4.40 -22.71 -2.49
N THR A 365 -4.87 -23.16 -3.66
CA THR A 365 -4.09 -24.10 -4.50
C THR A 365 -3.12 -23.38 -5.44
N ARG A 366 -3.22 -22.04 -5.52
CA ARG A 366 -2.43 -21.17 -6.40
C ARG A 366 -2.55 -21.59 -7.87
N SER A 367 -3.76 -21.99 -8.28
CA SER A 367 -4.06 -22.47 -9.62
C SER A 367 -5.35 -21.86 -10.17
N GLY A 368 -5.61 -22.10 -11.46
CA GLY A 368 -6.82 -21.60 -12.11
C GLY A 368 -6.67 -20.19 -12.67
N PRO A 369 -7.75 -19.64 -13.27
CA PRO A 369 -7.68 -18.46 -14.12
C PRO A 369 -7.31 -17.16 -13.39
N TYR A 370 -7.48 -17.10 -12.07
CA TYR A 370 -7.17 -15.91 -11.28
C TYR A 370 -5.79 -15.95 -10.62
N ALA A 371 -5.09 -17.09 -10.67
CA ALA A 371 -3.81 -17.26 -9.97
C ALA A 371 -2.72 -16.33 -10.53
N ALA A 372 -2.57 -16.27 -11.86
CA ALA A 372 -1.58 -15.41 -12.52
C ALA A 372 -1.82 -13.93 -12.22
N VAL A 373 -3.07 -13.46 -12.33
CA VAL A 373 -3.47 -12.07 -12.02
C VAL A 373 -3.19 -11.74 -10.56
N LEU A 374 -3.55 -12.64 -9.64
CA LEU A 374 -3.28 -12.45 -8.21
C LEU A 374 -1.78 -12.37 -7.93
N GLN A 375 -0.97 -13.26 -8.52
CA GLN A 375 0.48 -13.27 -8.36
C GLN A 375 1.12 -12.01 -8.93
N MET A 376 0.68 -11.52 -10.11
CA MET A 376 1.22 -10.28 -10.65
C MET A 376 0.85 -9.08 -9.77
N SER A 377 -0.40 -8.98 -9.29
CA SER A 377 -0.79 -7.88 -8.39
C SER A 377 0.07 -7.82 -7.13
N GLN A 378 0.51 -8.98 -6.62
CA GLN A 378 1.45 -9.09 -5.50
C GLN A 378 2.88 -8.71 -5.90
N ALA A 379 3.34 -9.15 -7.07
CA ALA A 379 4.69 -8.86 -7.57
C ALA A 379 4.90 -7.35 -7.80
N LEU A 380 3.89 -6.65 -8.32
CA LEU A 380 3.94 -5.21 -8.58
C LEU A 380 4.13 -4.36 -7.30
N GLU A 381 3.79 -4.88 -6.11
CA GLU A 381 3.98 -4.21 -4.81
C GLU A 381 5.42 -4.30 -4.28
N SER A 382 6.30 -4.99 -5.00
CA SER A 382 7.69 -5.21 -4.62
C SER A 382 8.65 -4.24 -5.31
N ARG A 383 9.82 -4.07 -4.70
CA ARG A 383 10.99 -3.44 -5.33
C ARG A 383 11.73 -4.39 -6.26
N ASP A 384 11.53 -5.70 -6.13
CA ASP A 384 12.21 -6.70 -6.95
C ASP A 384 11.48 -6.88 -8.29
N PRO A 385 12.15 -6.64 -9.44
CA PRO A 385 11.53 -6.78 -10.76
C PRO A 385 11.50 -8.23 -11.24
N ALA A 386 12.25 -9.15 -10.60
CA ALA A 386 12.41 -10.52 -11.11
C ALA A 386 11.08 -11.30 -11.18
N PRO A 387 10.21 -11.29 -10.15
CA PRO A 387 8.92 -11.96 -10.23
C PRO A 387 8.00 -11.36 -11.31
N ILE A 388 8.04 -10.04 -11.49
CA ILE A 388 7.23 -9.33 -12.51
C ILE A 388 7.66 -9.78 -13.91
N ARG A 389 8.97 -9.80 -14.18
CA ARG A 389 9.53 -10.23 -15.48
C ARG A 389 9.22 -11.70 -15.76
N GLN A 390 9.41 -12.57 -14.77
CA GLN A 390 9.12 -13.99 -14.90
C GLN A 390 7.64 -14.23 -15.25
N LEU A 391 6.71 -13.59 -14.54
CA LEU A 391 5.28 -13.73 -14.81
C LEU A 391 4.89 -13.16 -16.17
N ARG A 392 5.49 -12.04 -16.60
CA ARG A 392 5.28 -11.47 -17.94
C ARG A 392 5.67 -12.45 -19.04
N GLU A 393 6.81 -13.12 -18.90
CA GLU A 393 7.27 -14.12 -19.87
C GLU A 393 6.38 -15.38 -19.88
N GLN A 394 5.90 -15.81 -18.71
CA GLN A 394 5.07 -17.02 -18.56
C GLN A 394 3.65 -16.85 -19.11
N GLU A 395 3.05 -15.69 -18.87
CA GLU A 395 1.65 -15.39 -19.21
C GLU A 395 1.52 -14.51 -20.46
N GLU A 396 2.63 -14.23 -21.14
CA GLU A 396 2.72 -13.41 -22.35
C GLU A 396 2.18 -11.98 -22.17
N TRP A 397 2.45 -11.35 -21.01
CA TRP A 397 2.00 -9.97 -20.76
C TRP A 397 2.96 -8.94 -21.34
N GLU A 398 2.40 -8.05 -22.17
CA GLU A 398 3.12 -6.91 -22.73
C GLU A 398 3.50 -5.90 -21.64
N ALA A 399 4.77 -5.45 -21.65
CA ALA A 399 5.28 -4.50 -20.65
C ALA A 399 4.51 -3.18 -20.66
N GLU A 400 4.24 -2.68 -21.87
CA GLU A 400 3.59 -1.38 -22.04
C GLU A 400 2.18 -1.38 -21.45
N ASP A 401 1.38 -2.41 -21.74
CA ASP A 401 0.01 -2.51 -21.25
C ASP A 401 -0.01 -2.67 -19.73
N LEU A 402 0.87 -3.52 -19.18
CA LEU A 402 1.00 -3.70 -17.74
C LEU A 402 1.38 -2.40 -17.03
N ASN A 403 2.41 -1.70 -17.53
CA ASN A 403 2.90 -0.46 -16.95
C ASN A 403 1.87 0.66 -17.07
N ARG A 404 1.17 0.77 -18.20
CA ARG A 404 0.10 1.75 -18.42
C ARG A 404 -1.09 1.49 -17.50
N MET A 405 -1.46 0.22 -17.31
CA MET A 405 -2.52 -0.20 -16.38
C MET A 405 -2.17 0.19 -14.94
N LEU A 406 -0.95 -0.12 -14.50
CA LEU A 406 -0.45 0.24 -13.19
C LEU A 406 -0.52 1.77 -12.97
N LEU A 407 0.02 2.56 -13.90
CA LEU A 407 0.02 4.03 -13.78
C LEU A 407 -1.39 4.61 -13.74
N ARG A 408 -2.32 4.11 -14.57
CA ARG A 408 -3.72 4.54 -14.54
C ARG A 408 -4.38 4.24 -13.21
N MET A 409 -4.28 3.00 -12.72
CA MET A 409 -4.85 2.60 -11.43
C MET A 409 -4.29 3.45 -10.29
N LEU A 410 -2.97 3.65 -10.25
CA LEU A 410 -2.32 4.47 -9.21
C LEU A 410 -2.73 5.96 -9.29
N SER A 411 -3.00 6.49 -10.48
CA SER A 411 -3.45 7.87 -10.68
C SER A 411 -4.90 8.13 -10.24
N GLU A 412 -5.72 7.08 -10.22
CA GLU A 412 -7.12 7.15 -9.75
C GLU A 412 -7.23 7.05 -8.22
N LEU A 413 -6.14 6.64 -7.56
CA LEU A 413 -6.08 6.61 -6.11
C LEU A 413 -6.26 8.03 -5.59
N LYS A 414 -7.22 8.19 -4.70
CA LYS A 414 -7.45 9.50 -4.12
C LYS A 414 -6.65 9.65 -2.84
N LEU A 415 -5.87 10.73 -2.78
CA LEU A 415 -5.21 11.16 -1.56
C LEU A 415 -6.22 11.34 -0.44
N GLY A 416 -6.00 10.63 0.66
CA GLY A 416 -6.76 10.83 1.88
C GLY A 416 -8.29 10.82 1.74
N MET A 417 -8.89 10.16 0.75
CA MET A 417 -10.37 10.18 0.64
C MET A 417 -11.05 9.42 1.79
N PRO A 418 -12.21 9.90 2.29
CA PRO A 418 -12.48 11.33 2.54
C PRO A 418 -13.34 11.67 3.78
N GLN A 419 -13.01 12.82 4.37
CA GLN A 419 -13.87 13.94 4.78
C GLN A 419 -15.29 13.69 5.33
N ALA A 420 -15.42 13.79 6.65
CA ALA A 420 -16.61 14.34 7.30
C ALA A 420 -16.32 15.80 7.69
N GLN A 421 -16.74 16.75 6.87
CA GLN A 421 -16.84 18.20 7.13
C GLN A 421 -17.45 18.79 5.84
N ALA A 422 -18.67 19.32 5.77
CA ALA A 422 -19.69 19.66 6.75
C ALA A 422 -21.07 19.18 6.24
#